data_AF-A0A0F8Z4A0-F1
#
_entry.id   AF-A0A0F8Z4A0-F1
#
_cell.length_a   1.000
_cell.length_b   1.000
_cell.length_c   1.000
_cell.angle_alpha   90.00
_cell.angle_beta   90.00
_cell.angle_gamma   90.00
#
_symmetry.space_group_name_H-M   'P 1'
#
loop_
_entity.id
_entity.type
_entity.pdbx_description
1 polymer ?
#
loop_
_entity_poly.entity_id
_entity_poly.type
_entity_poly.pdbx_seq_one_letter_code
_entity_poly.pdbx_strand_id
1 'polypeptide(L)' 'MIKKTVASIEEALAGVEDGMTMLLGGFGLSGIPENAIAQLATIQSYIVGS' A
#
# COMPACT_ATOMS: atom_id res chain seq x y z
N MET A 1 10.26 -14.25 15.21
CA MET A 1 9.58 -13.29 14.31
C MET A 1 10.60 -12.83 13.28
N ILE A 2 10.45 -13.22 12.02
CA ILE A 2 11.31 -12.69 10.94
C ILE A 2 10.94 -11.21 10.74
N LYS A 3 11.92 -10.31 10.79
CA LYS A 3 11.75 -8.91 10.39
C LYS A 3 12.06 -8.79 8.89
N LYS A 4 11.02 -8.73 8.06
CA LYS A 4 11.12 -8.34 6.65
C LYS A 4 11.03 -6.82 6.55
N THR A 5 11.94 -6.11 7.21
CA THR A 5 12.02 -4.65 7.13
C THR A 5 12.64 -4.29 5.80
N VAL A 6 11.94 -3.45 5.03
CA VAL A 6 12.41 -2.89 3.76
C VAL A 6 12.71 -1.41 3.94
N ALA A 7 13.47 -0.83 3.02
CA ALA A 7 13.97 0.54 3.19
C ALA A 7 12.92 1.61 2.85
N SER A 8 11.92 1.27 2.03
CA SER A 8 10.91 2.23 1.56
C SER A 8 9.54 1.61 1.31
N ILE A 9 8.51 2.44 1.13
CA ILE A 9 7.14 1.99 0.86
C ILE A 9 7.00 1.44 -0.57
N GLU A 10 7.82 1.91 -1.50
CA GLU A 10 7.89 1.43 -2.89
C GLU A 10 8.42 0.00 -2.94
N GLU A 11 9.47 -0.33 -2.18
CA GLU A 11 9.92 -1.71 -2.03
C GLU A 11 8.86 -2.59 -1.36
N ALA A 12 8.13 -2.06 -0.37
CA ALA A 12 7.09 -2.80 0.34
C ALA A 12 5.89 -3.16 -0.55
N LEU A 13 5.59 -2.30 -1.54
CA LEU A 13 4.47 -2.47 -2.48
C LEU A 13 4.91 -2.92 -3.88
N ALA A 14 6.18 -3.32 -4.04
CA ALA A 14 6.68 -3.85 -5.29
C ALA A 14 5.90 -5.12 -5.68
N GLY A 15 5.25 -5.09 -6.85
CA GLY A 15 4.43 -6.20 -7.35
C GLY A 15 2.93 -6.12 -6.99
N VAL A 16 2.46 -5.01 -6.43
CA VAL A 16 1.02 -4.71 -6.40
C VAL A 16 0.53 -4.42 -7.82
N GLU A 17 -0.58 -5.05 -8.20
CA GLU A 17 -1.20 -4.92 -9.52
C GLU A 17 -2.70 -4.68 -9.39
N ASP A 18 -3.31 -4.19 -10.48
CA ASP A 18 -4.75 -3.98 -10.56
C ASP A 18 -5.54 -5.29 -10.36
N GLY A 19 -6.71 -5.18 -9.72
CA GLY A 19 -7.61 -6.31 -9.49
C GLY A 19 -7.23 -7.21 -8.30
N MET A 20 -6.14 -6.93 -7.59
CA MET A 20 -5.83 -7.61 -6.33
C MET A 20 -6.84 -7.27 -5.24
N THR A 21 -7.25 -8.27 -4.46
CA THR A 21 -8.02 -8.05 -3.22
C THR A 21 -7.06 -7.89 -2.05
N MET A 22 -7.15 -6.75 -1.35
CA MET A 22 -6.31 -6.43 -0.20
C MET A 22 -7.12 -6.35 1.09
N LEU A 23 -6.51 -6.77 2.20
CA LEU A 23 -7.07 -6.61 3.55
C LEU A 23 -6.23 -5.57 4.31
N LEU A 24 -6.86 -4.46 4.68
CA LEU A 24 -6.21 -3.37 5.42
C LEU A 24 -6.86 -3.26 6.80
N GLY A 25 -6.02 -3.23 7.84
CA GLY A 25 -6.46 -3.07 9.23
C GLY A 25 -6.69 -1.60 9.61
N GLY A 26 -7.38 -1.39 10.74
CA GLY A 26 -7.60 -0.08 11.35
C GLY A 26 -9.06 0.14 11.79
N PHE A 27 -9.29 1.13 12.65
CA PHE A 27 -10.62 1.55 13.10
C PHE A 27 -10.74 3.07 13.07
N GLY A 28 -11.58 3.59 12.17
CA GLY A 28 -11.62 5.03 11.89
C GLY A 28 -10.26 5.52 11.39
N LEU A 29 -9.58 6.33 12.21
CA LEU A 29 -8.22 6.82 11.95
C LEU A 29 -7.15 6.15 12.83
N SER A 30 -7.54 5.22 13.72
CA SER A 30 -6.61 4.55 14.62
C SER A 30 -6.07 3.27 13.98
N GLY A 31 -4.74 3.15 13.92
CA GLY A 31 -4.05 1.93 13.48
C GLY A 31 -4.18 1.62 11.98
N ILE A 32 -4.51 2.62 11.16
CA ILE A 32 -4.54 2.46 9.70
C ILE A 32 -3.12 2.46 9.12
N PRO A 33 -2.87 1.70 8.04
CA PRO A 33 -1.58 1.72 7.34
C PRO A 33 -1.48 2.95 6.41
N GLU A 34 -1.42 4.14 7.00
CA GLU A 34 -1.49 5.44 6.32
C GLU A 34 -0.49 5.59 5.15
N ASN A 35 0.77 5.19 5.36
CA ASN A 35 1.81 5.26 4.32
C ASN A 35 1.51 4.34 3.13
N ALA A 36 0.98 3.13 3.39
CA ALA A 36 0.62 2.21 2.33
C ALA A 36 -0.59 2.72 1.53
N ILE A 37 -1.60 3.26 2.21
CA ILE A 37 -2.79 3.84 1.56
C ILE A 37 -2.39 5.01 0.66
N ALA A 38 -1.56 5.94 1.15
CA ALA A 38 -1.09 7.07 0.36
C ALA A 38 -0.30 6.64 -0.89
N GLN A 39 0.57 5.63 -0.74
CA GLN A 39 1.33 5.11 -1.87
C GLN A 39 0.44 4.36 -2.87
N LEU A 40 -0.50 3.54 -2.40
CA LEU A 40 -1.48 2.86 -3.27
C LEU A 40 -2.32 3.86 -4.06
N ALA A 41 -2.78 4.95 -3.44
CA ALA A 41 -3.51 6.00 -4.14
C ALA A 41 -2.66 6.68 -5.24
N THR A 42 -1.35 6.83 -4.99
CA THR A 42 -0.39 7.36 -5.96
C THR A 42 -0.20 6.39 -7.14
N ILE A 43 0.03 5.11 -6.85
CA ILE A 43 0.19 4.05 -7.86
C ILE A 43 -1.08 3.93 -8.70
N GLN A 44 -2.26 3.95 -8.07
CA GLN A 44 -3.55 3.92 -8.78
C GLN A 44 -3.70 5.11 -9.74
N SER A 45 -3.34 6.32 -9.30
CA SER A 45 -3.46 7.53 -10.12
C SER A 45 -2.57 7.50 -11.37
N TYR A 46 -1.43 6.81 -11.31
CA TYR A 46 -0.58 6.56 -12.48
C TYR A 46 -1.21 5.58 -13.47
N ILE A 47 -2.09 4.68 -13.01
CA ILE A 47 -2.74 3.67 -13.85
C ILE A 47 -3.99 4.25 -14.54
N VAL A 48 -4.67 5.23 -13.94
CA VAL A 48 -5.84 5.90 -14.54
C VAL A 48 -5.45 7.11 -15.43
N GLY A 49 -4.28 7.03 -16.08
CA GLY A 49 -3.86 7.99 -17.10
C GLY A 49 -4.46 7.68 -18.48
N SER A 50 -5.79 7.78 -18.65
CA SER A 50 -6.54 7.91 -19.92
C SER A 50 -8.00 8.28 -19.65
#